data_AF-M8B3W5-F1
#
_entry.id   AF-M8B3W5-F1
#
_cell.length_a   1.000
_cell.length_b   1.000
_cell.length_c   1.000
_cell.angle_alpha   90.00
_cell.angle_beta   90.00
_cell.angle_gamma   90.00
#
_symmetry.space_group_name_H-M   'P 1'
#
loop_
_entity.id
_entity.type
_entity.pdbx_description
1 polymer ?
#
loop_
_entity_poly.entity_id
_entity_poly.type
_entity_poly.pdbx_seq_one_letter_code
_entity_poly.pdbx_strand_id
1 'polypeptide(L)'
;MARDMCTEVRIEAFNALAKMQRVSEGVLLQSLSKKIIKTDTGSASSIKGKKLPPKLSFPCAAGIFAHGVEDEFYQVRTVACKTLGALAKLSNRYAQKALDLLMDMMNDDTEAARLQTLQTLFDMATYGCLSMQEKHMHMFLGILMDANVVVRNAARKILGSVNLPKLQMFKSALDGLIAGLEKNPEDQDIYGVLFSIGKNHGSFSANIAKHLAKEAAK
;
A
#
# COMPACT_ATOMS: atom_id res chain seq x y z
N MET A 1 12.86 -20.87 -5.80
CA MET A 1 13.05 -19.52 -6.39
C MET A 1 12.85 -18.42 -5.35
N ALA A 2 11.63 -18.02 -4.96
CA ALA A 2 11.45 -16.97 -3.94
C ALA A 2 11.88 -17.37 -2.51
N ARG A 3 12.20 -18.64 -2.28
CA ARG A 3 12.72 -19.21 -1.01
C ARG A 3 14.05 -19.93 -1.23
N ASP A 4 14.76 -19.55 -2.29
CA ASP A 4 16.07 -20.12 -2.61
C ASP A 4 17.11 -19.70 -1.58
N MET A 5 18.15 -20.51 -1.37
CA MET A 5 19.24 -20.16 -0.46
C MET A 5 20.06 -18.97 -0.99
N CYS A 6 20.12 -18.80 -2.32
CA CYS A 6 20.83 -17.69 -2.93
C CYS A 6 19.96 -16.41 -2.97
N THR A 7 20.45 -15.34 -2.33
CA THR A 7 19.79 -14.03 -2.31
C THR A 7 19.51 -13.48 -3.71
N GLU A 8 20.47 -13.61 -4.64
CA GLU A 8 20.30 -13.14 -6.03
C GLU A 8 19.19 -13.90 -6.77
N VAL A 9 19.06 -15.21 -6.53
CA VAL A 9 17.96 -16.01 -7.10
C VAL A 9 16.61 -15.54 -6.55
N ARG A 10 16.55 -15.17 -5.26
CA ARG A 10 15.32 -14.61 -4.66
C ARG A 10 14.97 -13.24 -5.27
N ILE A 11 15.96 -12.35 -5.42
CA ILE A 11 15.79 -11.03 -6.05
C ILE A 11 15.27 -11.20 -7.48
N GLU A 12 15.92 -12.03 -8.30
CA GLU A 12 15.52 -12.22 -9.69
C GLU A 12 14.13 -12.88 -9.81
N ALA A 13 13.78 -13.77 -8.88
CA ALA A 13 12.43 -14.33 -8.83
C ALA A 13 11.36 -13.24 -8.67
N PHE A 14 11.54 -12.29 -7.75
CA PHE A 14 10.60 -11.17 -7.59
C PHE A 14 10.63 -10.22 -8.78
N ASN A 15 11.80 -9.89 -9.33
CA ASN A 15 11.90 -9.09 -10.56
C ASN A 15 11.16 -9.74 -11.74
N ALA A 16 11.24 -11.05 -11.89
CA ALA A 16 10.50 -11.79 -12.90
C ALA A 16 8.97 -11.71 -12.68
N LEU A 17 8.51 -11.85 -11.43
CA LEU A 17 7.10 -11.69 -11.07
C LEU A 17 6.60 -10.27 -11.38
N ALA A 18 7.41 -9.23 -11.14
CA ALA A 18 7.03 -7.84 -11.40
C ALA A 18 6.78 -7.54 -12.88
N LYS A 19 7.34 -8.35 -13.80
CA LYS A 19 7.18 -8.22 -15.25
C LYS A 19 5.91 -8.92 -15.77
N MET A 20 5.18 -9.64 -14.93
CA MET A 20 3.97 -10.35 -15.36
C MET A 20 2.86 -9.37 -15.75
N GLN A 21 2.35 -9.53 -16.98
CA GLN A 21 1.25 -8.70 -17.49
C GLN A 21 -0.13 -9.33 -17.27
N ARG A 22 -0.19 -10.65 -17.10
CA ARG A 22 -1.45 -11.40 -16.97
C ARG A 22 -1.26 -12.53 -15.98
N VAL A 23 -2.05 -12.49 -14.91
CA VAL A 23 -2.10 -13.53 -13.87
C VAL A 23 -3.55 -13.67 -13.44
N SER A 24 -4.01 -14.90 -13.18
CA SER A 24 -5.35 -15.08 -12.64
C SER A 24 -5.46 -14.49 -11.24
N GLU A 25 -6.59 -13.86 -10.92
CA GLU A 25 -6.80 -13.27 -9.58
C GLU A 25 -6.63 -14.31 -8.46
N GLY A 26 -7.00 -15.58 -8.70
CA GLY A 26 -6.80 -16.66 -7.73
C GLY A 26 -5.33 -16.88 -7.36
N VAL A 27 -4.42 -16.87 -8.35
CA VAL A 27 -2.98 -16.97 -8.12
C VAL A 27 -2.46 -15.72 -7.39
N LEU A 28 -2.89 -14.54 -7.80
CA LEU A 28 -2.53 -13.28 -7.14
C LEU A 28 -2.92 -13.33 -5.65
N LEU A 29 -4.17 -13.67 -5.33
CA LEU A 29 -4.63 -13.75 -3.95
C LEU A 29 -3.96 -14.88 -3.16
N GLN A 30 -3.67 -16.01 -3.80
CA GLN A 30 -2.90 -17.09 -3.18
C GLN A 30 -1.49 -16.63 -2.81
N SER A 31 -0.87 -15.78 -3.63
CA SER A 31 0.50 -15.30 -3.38
C SER A 31 0.66 -14.46 -2.12
N LEU A 32 -0.43 -13.83 -1.65
CA LEU A 32 -0.48 -13.07 -0.41
C LEU A 32 -0.78 -13.94 0.82
N SER A 33 -1.32 -15.15 0.64
CA SER A 33 -1.78 -15.99 1.76
C SER A 33 -0.81 -17.11 2.06
N LYS A 34 -0.35 -17.20 3.32
CA LYS A 34 0.42 -18.35 3.83
C LYS A 34 -0.39 -19.65 3.82
N LYS A 35 -1.73 -19.57 3.84
CA LYS A 35 -2.63 -20.74 3.79
C LYS A 35 -3.06 -21.01 2.34
N ILE A 36 -3.16 -22.28 1.96
CA ILE A 36 -3.73 -22.66 0.67
C ILE A 36 -5.21 -22.29 0.67
N ILE A 37 -5.59 -21.39 -0.22
CA ILE A 37 -6.96 -20.92 -0.39
C ILE A 37 -7.70 -22.00 -1.16
N LYS A 38 -8.59 -22.72 -0.46
CA LYS A 38 -9.56 -23.59 -1.13
C LYS A 38 -10.56 -22.68 -1.82
N THR A 39 -10.68 -22.77 -3.15
CA THR A 39 -11.83 -22.16 -3.83
C THR A 39 -13.03 -23.01 -3.46
N ASP A 40 -13.91 -22.52 -2.61
CA ASP A 40 -15.15 -23.22 -2.28
C ASP A 40 -15.90 -23.55 -3.58
N THR A 41 -16.32 -24.81 -3.66
CA THR A 41 -17.20 -25.36 -4.68
C THR A 41 -18.58 -24.71 -4.55
N GLY A 42 -18.73 -23.48 -5.02
CA GLY A 42 -19.99 -22.75 -5.09
C GLY A 42 -20.31 -22.40 -6.54
N SER A 43 -21.22 -23.18 -7.14
CA SER A 43 -21.66 -23.18 -8.54
C SER A 43 -20.66 -23.80 -9.54
N ALA A 44 -20.86 -25.08 -9.82
CA ALA A 44 -20.57 -25.60 -11.15
C ALA A 44 -21.47 -24.82 -12.13
N SER A 45 -20.94 -23.80 -12.79
CA SER A 45 -21.57 -23.26 -13.98
C SER A 45 -21.53 -24.37 -15.04
N SER A 46 -22.62 -25.13 -15.16
CA SER A 46 -22.82 -26.06 -16.26
C SER A 46 -23.15 -25.24 -17.51
N ILE A 47 -22.14 -24.96 -18.32
CA ILE A 47 -22.35 -24.64 -19.73
C ILE A 47 -22.05 -25.93 -20.49
N LYS A 48 -23.12 -26.62 -20.92
CA LYS A 48 -23.10 -27.76 -21.87
C LYS A 48 -22.12 -28.91 -21.53
N GLY A 49 -22.29 -29.54 -20.36
CA GLY A 49 -21.83 -30.91 -20.14
C GLY A 49 -20.31 -31.18 -20.16
N LYS A 50 -19.46 -30.16 -20.29
CA LYS A 50 -18.00 -30.31 -20.14
C LYS A 50 -17.62 -29.97 -18.69
N LYS A 51 -17.16 -30.97 -17.92
CA LYS A 51 -16.45 -30.73 -16.65
C LYS A 51 -15.25 -29.85 -16.96
N LEU A 52 -15.32 -28.58 -16.58
CA LEU A 52 -14.14 -27.71 -16.56
C LEU A 52 -13.12 -28.35 -15.60
N PRO A 53 -11.82 -28.43 -15.96
CA PRO A 53 -10.81 -28.97 -15.06
C PRO A 53 -10.92 -28.29 -13.69
N PRO A 54 -10.68 -29.04 -12.58
CA PRO A 54 -10.71 -28.46 -11.24
C PRO A 54 -9.82 -27.21 -11.23
N LYS A 55 -10.36 -26.07 -10.76
CA LYS A 55 -9.61 -24.82 -10.61
C LYS A 55 -8.31 -25.18 -9.86
N LEU A 56 -7.18 -25.01 -10.54
CA LEU A 56 -5.88 -25.37 -9.97
C LEU A 56 -5.71 -24.62 -8.65
N SER A 57 -5.57 -25.38 -7.57
CA SER A 57 -4.85 -24.87 -6.40
C SER A 57 -3.42 -24.63 -6.87
N PHE A 58 -2.85 -23.48 -6.52
CA PHE A 58 -1.46 -23.15 -6.82
C PHE A 58 -0.65 -23.12 -5.51
N PRO A 59 -0.37 -24.28 -4.87
CA PRO A 59 0.41 -24.33 -3.64
C PRO A 59 1.77 -23.64 -3.78
N CYS A 60 2.36 -23.67 -4.97
CA CYS A 60 3.65 -23.04 -5.25
C CYS A 60 3.62 -21.51 -5.09
N ALA A 61 2.46 -20.86 -5.26
CA ALA A 61 2.31 -19.43 -5.07
C ALA A 61 2.12 -19.06 -3.60
N ALA A 62 1.66 -19.99 -2.75
CA ALA A 62 1.23 -19.70 -1.40
C ALA A 62 2.34 -19.06 -0.55
N GLY A 63 2.03 -17.90 0.04
CA GLY A 63 2.89 -17.21 0.99
C GLY A 63 4.18 -16.64 0.41
N ILE A 64 4.36 -16.61 -0.92
CA ILE A 64 5.58 -16.06 -1.55
C ILE A 64 5.85 -14.63 -1.04
N PHE A 65 4.84 -13.76 -1.03
CA PHE A 65 5.04 -12.38 -0.61
C PHE A 65 5.25 -12.24 0.89
N ALA A 66 4.60 -13.08 1.69
CA ALA A 66 4.82 -13.07 3.13
C ALA A 66 6.27 -13.46 3.46
N HIS A 67 6.86 -14.41 2.75
CA HIS A 67 8.29 -14.71 2.87
C HIS A 67 9.19 -13.60 2.31
N GLY A 68 8.81 -12.98 1.20
CA GLY A 68 9.62 -11.92 0.58
C GLY A 68 9.72 -10.66 1.43
N VAL A 69 8.62 -10.24 2.05
CA VAL A 69 8.60 -9.05 2.93
C VAL A 69 9.20 -9.33 4.31
N GLU A 70 9.29 -10.60 4.73
CA GLU A 70 9.94 -11.04 5.97
C GLU A 70 11.38 -11.53 5.73
N ASP A 71 11.97 -11.30 4.55
CA ASP A 71 13.31 -11.80 4.20
C ASP A 71 14.40 -11.14 5.05
N GLU A 72 15.43 -11.92 5.40
CA GLU A 72 16.56 -11.44 6.20
C GLU A 72 17.37 -10.34 5.49
N PHE A 73 17.37 -10.32 4.16
CA PHE A 73 18.06 -9.29 3.37
C PHE A 73 17.09 -8.22 2.89
N TYR A 74 17.37 -6.96 3.26
CA TYR A 74 16.53 -5.83 2.88
C TYR A 74 16.41 -5.66 1.36
N GLN A 75 17.39 -6.10 0.57
CA GLN A 75 17.32 -6.07 -0.90
C GLN A 75 16.17 -6.94 -1.42
N VAL A 76 15.96 -8.12 -0.83
CA VAL A 76 14.85 -9.01 -1.19
C VAL A 76 13.53 -8.37 -0.76
N ARG A 77 13.45 -7.83 0.46
CA ARG A 77 12.26 -7.11 0.96
C ARG A 77 11.86 -5.94 0.06
N THR A 78 12.84 -5.15 -0.35
CA THR A 78 12.70 -4.00 -1.26
C THR A 78 12.10 -4.44 -2.60
N VAL A 79 12.64 -5.49 -3.22
CA VAL A 79 12.15 -5.99 -4.51
C VAL A 79 10.78 -6.65 -4.36
N ALA A 80 10.51 -7.34 -3.26
CA ALA A 80 9.20 -7.90 -2.94
C ALA A 80 8.13 -6.79 -2.83
N CYS A 81 8.43 -5.69 -2.12
CA CYS A 81 7.54 -4.53 -2.01
C CYS A 81 7.24 -3.93 -3.38
N LYS A 82 8.26 -3.67 -4.19
CA LYS A 82 8.09 -3.17 -5.57
C LYS A 82 7.21 -4.10 -6.41
N THR A 83 7.38 -5.41 -6.24
CA THR A 83 6.62 -6.43 -6.97
C THR A 83 5.15 -6.45 -6.55
N LEU A 84 4.84 -6.29 -5.25
CA LEU A 84 3.46 -6.15 -4.75
C LEU A 84 2.73 -5.01 -5.48
N GLY A 85 3.34 -3.83 -5.58
CA GLY A 85 2.73 -2.70 -6.29
C GLY A 85 2.62 -2.87 -7.80
N ALA A 86 3.58 -3.56 -8.43
CA ALA A 86 3.49 -3.90 -9.86
C ALA A 86 2.27 -4.79 -10.15
N LEU A 87 2.06 -5.83 -9.32
CA LEU A 87 0.92 -6.74 -9.46
C LEU A 87 -0.41 -6.14 -9.00
N ALA A 88 -0.40 -5.12 -8.13
CA ALA A 88 -1.59 -4.38 -7.71
C ALA A 88 -2.41 -3.81 -8.88
N LYS A 89 -1.74 -3.49 -9.99
CA LYS A 89 -2.38 -2.99 -11.21
C LYS A 89 -3.27 -4.02 -11.91
N LEU A 90 -3.11 -5.31 -11.59
CA LEU A 90 -3.82 -6.41 -12.25
C LEU A 90 -5.16 -6.78 -11.58
N SER A 91 -5.36 -6.41 -10.31
CA SER A 91 -6.61 -6.68 -9.59
C SER A 91 -6.77 -5.72 -8.41
N ASN A 92 -7.91 -5.02 -8.34
CA ASN A 92 -8.26 -4.16 -7.21
C ASN A 92 -8.36 -4.93 -5.88
N ARG A 93 -8.85 -6.18 -5.93
CA ARG A 93 -8.96 -7.01 -4.73
C ARG A 93 -7.59 -7.44 -4.23
N TYR A 94 -6.67 -7.75 -5.15
CA TYR A 94 -5.28 -7.98 -4.78
C TYR A 94 -4.63 -6.71 -4.23
N ALA A 95 -4.81 -5.56 -4.89
CA ALA A 95 -4.25 -4.28 -4.45
C ALA A 95 -4.66 -3.94 -3.00
N GLN A 96 -5.93 -4.13 -2.64
CA GLN A 96 -6.41 -3.92 -1.28
C GLN A 96 -5.74 -4.84 -0.24
N LYS A 97 -5.46 -6.11 -0.58
CA LYS A 97 -4.79 -7.03 0.34
C LYS A 97 -3.28 -6.84 0.37
N ALA A 98 -2.67 -6.50 -0.76
CA ALA A 98 -1.26 -6.16 -0.85
C ALA A 98 -0.95 -4.90 -0.03
N LEU A 99 -1.90 -3.96 0.01
CA LEU A 99 -1.80 -2.76 0.83
C LEU A 99 -1.57 -3.07 2.31
N ASP A 100 -2.23 -4.09 2.88
CA ASP A 100 -2.03 -4.49 4.27
C ASP A 100 -0.57 -4.89 4.55
N LEU A 101 0.07 -5.65 3.65
CA LEU A 101 1.49 -6.00 3.76
C LEU A 101 2.40 -4.79 3.57
N LEU A 102 2.08 -3.91 2.62
CA LEU A 102 2.86 -2.69 2.39
C LEU A 102 2.76 -1.72 3.57
N MET A 103 1.64 -1.69 4.30
CA MET A 103 1.54 -0.92 5.54
C MET A 103 2.58 -1.38 6.54
N ASP A 104 2.73 -2.68 6.79
CA ASP A 104 3.73 -3.20 7.73
C ASP A 104 5.16 -2.79 7.32
N MET A 105 5.45 -2.81 6.01
CA MET A 105 6.76 -2.43 5.46
C MET A 105 7.09 -0.94 5.57
N MET A 106 6.12 -0.08 5.89
CA MET A 106 6.41 1.32 6.22
C MET A 106 7.19 1.45 7.54
N ASN A 107 7.17 0.43 8.40
CA ASN A 107 7.94 0.40 9.65
C ASN A 107 9.20 -0.50 9.56
N ASP A 108 9.66 -0.83 8.35
CA ASP A 108 10.88 -1.65 8.18
C ASP A 108 12.09 -1.01 8.88
N ASP A 109 12.98 -1.85 9.41
CA ASP A 109 14.19 -1.41 10.12
C ASP A 109 15.16 -0.64 9.19
N THR A 110 15.14 -0.96 7.90
CA THR A 110 15.99 -0.31 6.90
C THR A 110 15.28 0.84 6.19
N GLU A 111 15.99 1.97 6.08
CA GLU A 111 15.52 3.13 5.34
C GLU A 111 15.21 2.79 3.87
N ALA A 112 16.05 1.97 3.23
CA ALA A 112 15.88 1.58 1.83
C ALA A 112 14.54 0.87 1.58
N ALA A 113 14.15 -0.06 2.46
CA ALA A 113 12.88 -0.75 2.33
C ALA A 113 11.69 0.17 2.64
N ARG A 114 11.80 1.05 3.64
CA ARG A 114 10.75 2.07 3.92
C ARG A 114 10.54 3.00 2.72
N LEU A 115 11.62 3.53 2.14
CA LEU A 115 11.56 4.38 0.95
C LEU A 115 10.96 3.66 -0.27
N GLN A 116 11.38 2.42 -0.53
CA GLN A 116 10.82 1.64 -1.63
C GLN A 116 9.34 1.34 -1.42
N THR A 117 8.92 1.09 -0.19
CA THR A 117 7.51 0.90 0.16
C THR A 117 6.70 2.15 -0.13
N LEU A 118 7.18 3.33 0.29
CA LEU A 118 6.54 4.61 0.00
C LEU A 118 6.47 4.89 -1.51
N GLN A 119 7.55 4.62 -2.26
CA GLN A 119 7.53 4.74 -3.72
C GLN A 119 6.48 3.82 -4.35
N THR A 120 6.37 2.58 -3.85
CA THR A 120 5.38 1.60 -4.32
C THR A 120 3.95 2.08 -4.06
N LEU A 121 3.68 2.62 -2.87
CA LEU A 121 2.38 3.18 -2.51
C LEU A 121 2.04 4.42 -3.36
N PHE A 122 3.02 5.30 -3.61
CA PHE A 122 2.85 6.45 -4.49
C PHE A 122 2.51 6.04 -5.93
N ASP A 123 3.19 5.01 -6.45
CA ASP A 123 2.87 4.45 -7.76
C ASP A 123 1.43 3.91 -7.75
N MET A 124 1.04 3.12 -6.75
CA MET A 124 -0.33 2.60 -6.62
C MET A 124 -1.38 3.72 -6.58
N ALA A 125 -1.09 4.85 -5.90
CA ALA A 125 -1.96 6.02 -5.90
C ALA A 125 -2.09 6.62 -7.31
N THR A 126 -0.97 6.79 -8.01
CA THR A 126 -0.89 7.32 -9.37
C THR A 126 -1.67 6.46 -10.38
N TYR A 127 -1.63 5.14 -10.23
CA TYR A 127 -2.39 4.20 -11.06
C TYR A 127 -3.85 4.00 -10.60
N GLY A 128 -4.30 4.67 -9.53
CA GLY A 128 -5.67 4.59 -9.02
C GLY A 128 -6.04 3.24 -8.38
N CYS A 129 -5.05 2.43 -7.97
CA CYS A 129 -5.29 1.14 -7.29
C CYS A 129 -5.04 1.19 -5.78
N LEU A 130 -4.62 2.34 -5.24
CA LEU A 130 -4.50 2.56 -3.79
C LEU A 130 -5.84 2.97 -3.19
N SER A 131 -6.40 2.13 -2.32
CA SER A 131 -7.65 2.39 -1.59
C SER A 131 -7.39 2.46 -0.09
N MET A 132 -7.13 3.66 0.43
CA MET A 132 -6.91 3.86 1.87
C MET A 132 -8.18 3.67 2.69
N GLN A 133 -8.00 3.13 3.89
CA GLN A 133 -9.05 2.91 4.88
C GLN A 133 -8.56 3.44 6.23
N GLU A 134 -9.49 3.64 7.15
CA GLU A 134 -9.21 4.17 8.49
C GLU A 134 -8.15 3.34 9.24
N LYS A 135 -8.19 2.01 9.11
CA LYS A 135 -7.20 1.11 9.69
C LYS A 135 -5.76 1.38 9.23
N HIS A 136 -5.56 1.98 8.05
CA HIS A 136 -4.23 2.30 7.52
C HIS A 136 -3.69 3.66 8.02
N MET A 137 -4.53 4.52 8.61
CA MET A 137 -4.12 5.88 8.93
C MET A 137 -2.98 5.93 9.94
N HIS A 138 -3.02 5.09 10.98
CA HIS A 138 -2.00 5.10 12.04
C HIS A 138 -0.57 4.90 11.49
N MET A 139 -0.41 4.09 10.44
CA MET A 139 0.87 3.86 9.77
C MET A 139 1.37 5.10 9.04
N PHE A 140 0.48 5.79 8.31
CA PHE A 140 0.81 7.05 7.67
C PHE A 140 1.17 8.15 8.68
N LEU A 141 0.46 8.22 9.81
CA LEU A 141 0.77 9.21 10.85
C LEU A 141 2.11 8.91 11.52
N GLY A 142 2.44 7.63 11.74
CA GLY A 142 3.71 7.20 12.29
C GLY A 142 4.89 7.56 11.37
N ILE A 143 4.80 7.24 10.08
CA ILE A 143 5.90 7.49 9.12
C ILE A 143 6.17 8.99 8.89
N LEU A 144 5.19 9.86 9.15
CA LEU A 144 5.40 11.31 9.11
C LEU A 144 6.39 11.78 10.19
N MET A 145 6.66 10.96 11.20
CA MET A 145 7.60 11.23 12.29
C MET A 145 8.95 10.52 12.12
N ASP A 146 9.21 9.92 10.95
CA ASP A 146 10.46 9.19 10.66
C ASP A 146 11.69 10.10 10.87
N ALA A 147 12.79 9.50 11.31
CA ALA A 147 14.05 10.20 11.52
C ALA A 147 14.61 10.78 10.21
N ASN A 148 14.38 10.09 9.08
CA ASN A 148 14.86 10.52 7.78
C ASN A 148 13.85 11.45 7.06
N VAL A 149 14.31 12.66 6.71
CA VAL A 149 13.50 13.67 6.02
C VAL A 149 13.00 13.23 4.64
N VAL A 150 13.76 12.42 3.90
CA VAL A 150 13.36 11.88 2.59
C VAL A 150 12.18 10.92 2.77
N VAL A 151 12.19 10.09 3.81
CA VAL A 151 11.06 9.20 4.16
C VAL A 151 9.82 10.01 4.51
N ARG A 152 9.96 11.03 5.38
CA ARG A 152 8.85 11.94 5.72
C ARG A 152 8.26 12.61 4.47
N ASN A 153 9.11 13.13 3.59
CA ASN A 153 8.69 13.80 2.36
C ASN A 153 7.98 12.86 1.39
N ALA A 154 8.46 11.63 1.24
CA ALA A 154 7.78 10.63 0.41
C ALA A 154 6.39 10.28 0.97
N ALA A 155 6.24 10.13 2.28
CA ALA A 155 4.94 9.90 2.92
C ALA A 155 3.97 11.06 2.72
N ARG A 156 4.44 12.31 2.88
CA ARG A 156 3.63 13.52 2.64
C ARG A 156 3.10 13.61 1.22
N LYS A 157 3.92 13.27 0.22
CA LYS A 157 3.50 13.25 -1.20
C LYS A 157 2.35 12.27 -1.44
N ILE A 158 2.38 11.11 -0.80
CA ILE A 158 1.27 10.15 -0.87
C ILE A 158 0.02 10.73 -0.23
N LEU A 159 0.10 11.24 1.01
CA LEU A 159 -1.04 11.87 1.69
C LEU A 159 -1.65 13.02 0.89
N GLY A 160 -0.83 13.81 0.20
CA GLY A 160 -1.27 14.86 -0.72
C GLY A 160 -2.06 14.37 -1.94
N SER A 161 -1.88 13.11 -2.33
CA SER A 161 -2.38 12.55 -3.59
C SER A 161 -3.52 11.54 -3.42
N VAL A 162 -3.69 10.99 -2.22
CA VAL A 162 -4.68 9.94 -1.93
C VAL A 162 -6.06 10.49 -1.63
N ASN A 163 -7.08 9.69 -1.95
CA ASN A 163 -8.45 9.94 -1.52
C ASN A 163 -8.64 9.49 -0.06
N LEU A 164 -9.13 10.39 0.78
CA LEU A 164 -9.51 10.16 2.17
C LEU A 164 -11.04 10.14 2.22
N PRO A 165 -11.71 8.97 2.22
CA PRO A 165 -13.15 8.89 2.01
C PRO A 165 -14.00 9.37 3.20
N LYS A 166 -13.39 9.58 4.38
CA LYS A 166 -14.08 9.96 5.62
C LYS A 166 -13.52 11.26 6.18
N LEU A 167 -14.40 12.11 6.71
CA LEU A 167 -14.01 13.36 7.38
C LEU A 167 -13.00 13.12 8.51
N GLN A 168 -13.14 12.03 9.27
CA GLN A 168 -12.20 11.70 10.35
C GLN A 168 -10.80 11.38 9.81
N MET A 169 -10.69 10.63 8.71
CA MET A 169 -9.39 10.36 8.09
C MET A 169 -8.74 11.66 7.58
N PHE A 170 -9.54 12.56 7.00
CA PHE A 170 -9.08 13.88 6.59
C PHE A 170 -8.56 14.71 7.77
N LYS A 171 -9.31 14.77 8.88
CA LYS A 171 -8.87 15.45 10.11
C LYS A 171 -7.56 14.86 10.65
N SER A 172 -7.48 13.54 10.80
CA SER A 172 -6.26 12.88 11.27
C SER A 172 -5.05 13.16 10.36
N ALA A 173 -5.24 13.23 9.04
CA ALA A 173 -4.17 13.60 8.12
C ALA A 173 -3.68 15.04 8.35
N LEU A 174 -4.59 15.99 8.58
CA LEU A 174 -4.22 17.37 8.92
C LEU A 174 -3.48 17.42 10.27
N ASP A 175 -4.00 16.77 11.30
CA ASP A 175 -3.39 16.75 12.63
C ASP A 175 -1.98 16.16 12.58
N GLY A 176 -1.78 15.06 11.84
CA GLY A 176 -0.46 14.45 11.65
C GLY A 176 0.53 15.34 10.89
N LEU A 177 0.06 16.07 9.87
CA LEU A 177 0.89 17.01 9.13
C LEU A 177 1.30 18.21 9.98
N ILE A 178 0.38 18.74 10.79
CA ILE A 178 0.64 19.85 11.72
C ILE A 178 1.65 19.40 12.79
N ALA A 179 1.40 18.27 13.45
CA ALA A 179 2.34 17.71 14.43
C ALA A 179 3.73 17.45 13.82
N GLY A 180 3.78 17.05 12.55
CA GLY A 180 5.04 16.84 11.83
C GLY A 180 5.81 18.14 11.59
N LEU A 181 5.10 19.23 11.29
CA LEU A 181 5.66 20.57 11.13
C LEU A 181 6.15 21.14 12.47
N GLU A 182 5.36 20.98 13.54
CA GLU A 182 5.75 21.42 14.88
C GLU A 182 7.03 20.72 15.36
N LYS A 183 7.18 19.43 15.03
CA LYS A 183 8.37 18.64 15.38
C LYS A 183 9.57 18.96 14.49
N ASN A 184 9.37 19.28 13.21
CA ASN A 184 10.45 19.55 12.23
C ASN A 184 10.12 20.82 11.43
N PRO A 185 10.31 22.02 11.99
CA PRO A 185 9.91 23.29 11.36
C PRO A 185 10.63 23.60 10.04
N GLU A 186 11.78 22.98 9.80
CA GLU A 186 12.58 23.11 8.58
C GLU A 186 11.95 22.42 7.35
N ASP A 187 10.95 21.56 7.54
CA ASP A 187 10.30 20.80 6.47
C ASP A 187 9.31 21.68 5.66
N GLN A 188 9.82 22.48 4.71
CA GLN A 188 9.01 23.45 3.94
C GLN A 188 7.94 22.85 3.03
N ASP A 189 8.08 21.59 2.59
CA ASP A 189 7.17 20.92 1.65
C ASP A 189 5.76 20.68 2.22
N ILE A 190 5.54 20.87 3.53
CA ILE A 190 4.27 20.60 4.19
C ILE A 190 3.14 21.50 3.70
N TYR A 191 3.41 22.78 3.40
CA TYR A 191 2.38 23.71 2.95
C TYR A 191 1.77 23.30 1.60
N GLY A 192 2.58 22.83 0.66
CA GLY A 192 2.11 22.33 -0.63
C GLY A 192 1.24 21.07 -0.48
N VAL A 193 1.56 20.23 0.51
CA VAL A 193 0.80 19.02 0.82
C VAL A 193 -0.54 19.38 1.46
N LEU A 194 -0.56 20.28 2.44
CA LEU A 194 -1.79 20.80 3.06
C LEU A 194 -2.73 21.43 2.01
N PHE A 195 -2.18 22.23 1.11
CA PHE A 195 -2.92 22.79 -0.02
C PHE A 195 -3.53 21.70 -0.91
N SER A 196 -2.75 20.68 -1.27
CA SER A 196 -3.20 19.58 -2.13
C SER A 196 -4.31 18.76 -1.46
N ILE A 197 -4.15 18.43 -0.18
CA ILE A 197 -5.17 17.73 0.60
C ILE A 197 -6.47 18.53 0.66
N GLY A 198 -6.38 19.83 0.96
CA GLY A 198 -7.56 20.70 1.01
C GLY A 198 -8.27 20.81 -0.34
N LYS A 199 -7.51 20.99 -1.42
CA LYS A 199 -8.03 21.05 -2.79
C LYS A 199 -8.74 19.75 -3.18
N ASN A 200 -8.16 18.60 -2.86
CA ASN A 200 -8.71 17.30 -3.23
C ASN A 200 -9.94 16.90 -2.40
N HIS A 201 -10.16 17.53 -1.24
CA HIS A 201 -11.25 17.21 -0.31
C HIS A 201 -12.09 18.44 0.05
N GLY A 202 -12.47 19.24 -0.96
CA GLY A 202 -13.11 20.55 -0.76
C GLY A 202 -14.37 20.55 0.14
N SER A 203 -15.17 19.48 0.13
CA SER A 203 -16.33 19.34 1.01
C SER A 203 -15.94 19.24 2.49
N PHE A 204 -14.86 18.51 2.79
CA PHE A 204 -14.31 18.40 4.15
C PHE A 204 -13.60 19.69 4.56
N SER A 205 -12.83 20.32 3.67
CA SER A 205 -12.23 21.62 3.92
C SER A 205 -13.27 22.69 4.24
N ALA A 206 -14.37 22.76 3.48
CA ALA A 206 -15.46 23.69 3.74
C ALA A 206 -16.15 23.42 5.09
N ASN A 207 -16.26 22.14 5.49
CA ASN A 207 -16.81 21.76 6.79
C ASN A 207 -15.93 22.29 7.95
N ILE A 208 -14.61 22.07 7.87
CA ILE A 208 -13.67 22.55 8.88
C ILE A 208 -13.63 24.09 8.92
N ALA A 209 -13.59 24.76 7.77
CA ALA A 209 -13.59 26.22 7.72
C ALA A 209 -14.83 26.83 8.40
N LYS A 210 -16.02 26.24 8.19
CA LYS A 210 -17.25 26.65 8.87
C LYS A 210 -17.18 26.46 10.38
N HIS A 211 -16.50 25.42 10.87
CA HIS A 211 -16.31 25.19 12.30
C HIS A 211 -15.40 26.25 12.92
N LEU A 212 -14.23 26.48 12.31
CA LEU A 212 -13.25 27.46 12.78
C LEU A 212 -13.81 28.89 12.78
N ALA A 213 -14.57 29.26 11.75
CA ALA A 213 -15.23 30.58 11.68
C ALA A 213 -16.22 30.81 12.83
N LYS A 214 -16.90 29.77 13.31
CA LYS A 214 -17.80 29.86 14.47
C LYS A 214 -17.06 30.00 15.79
N GLU A 215 -15.86 29.41 15.90
CA GLU A 215 -15.03 29.54 17.09
C GLU A 215 -14.38 30.92 17.17
N ALA A 216 -13.91 31.47 16.05
CA ALA A 216 -13.33 32.81 16.00
C ALA A 216 -14.34 33.95 16.21
N ALA A 217 -15.65 33.66 16.09
CA ALA A 217 -16.73 34.61 16.32
C ALA A 217 -17.23 34.64 17.78
N LYS A 218 -16.61 33.84 18.67
CA LYS A 218 -16.84 33.86 20.12
C LYS A 218 -15.72 34.62 20.82
#